data_AF-A0A0N4X3Y2-F1
#
_entry.id   AF-A0A0N4X3Y2-F1
#
_cell.length_a   1.000
_cell.length_b   1.000
_cell.length_c   1.000
_cell.angle_alpha   90.00
_cell.angle_beta   90.00
_cell.angle_gamma   90.00
#
_symmetry.space_group_name_H-M   'P 1'
#
loop_
_entity.id
_entity.type
_entity.pdbx_description
1 polymer ?
#
loop_
_entity_poly.entity_id
_entity_poly.type
_entity_poly.pdbx_seq_one_letter_code
_entity_poly.pdbx_strand_id
1 'polypeptide(L)'
;MGRHKRIPTKNRKKLKSVDPFNKKAPALKHKVFSFQKSKEEVLVDKKEVKKRKQHKNKVLAEAEKIGIRKGRFETVSHFVRRVERMTYAAINEHEMLVKQGLVGRSESELEADFKLLEEKEKRMKEQKKNEIQNKIKAAREKREREAKLKEVCKKLKDVISKKSTSGILLDDDTVVKKKKKKLGGSDKIREKKKLAAEQARKEAVLNQRGERFCSVIEVIAFGERYDAPPDFKGAMKKEMNPLMAKAGAKKLLLHSLLHQNSNGSKTKYLDDGKREKPGEIDRQRVIEAYREMKRKRNVAAE
;
A
#
# COMPACT_ATOMS: atom_id res chain seq x y z
N MET A 1 61.75 -47.49 -19.88
CA MET A 1 62.10 -46.22 -20.55
C MET A 1 61.32 -46.10 -21.87
N GLY A 2 60.04 -45.73 -21.81
CA GLY A 2 59.18 -45.65 -22.99
C GLY A 2 59.52 -44.45 -23.86
N ARG A 3 59.97 -44.68 -25.09
CA ARG A 3 60.29 -43.61 -26.06
C ARG A 3 58.99 -42.94 -26.52
N HIS A 4 58.76 -41.69 -26.11
CA HIS A 4 57.68 -40.87 -26.65
C HIS A 4 57.86 -40.72 -28.17
N LYS A 5 56.83 -41.09 -28.94
CA LYS A 5 56.82 -40.87 -30.40
C LYS A 5 56.81 -39.36 -30.67
N ARG A 6 57.85 -38.86 -31.35
CA ARG A 6 57.93 -37.46 -31.79
C ARG A 6 56.74 -37.16 -32.72
N ILE A 7 56.00 -36.10 -32.39
CA ILE A 7 54.91 -35.58 -33.21
C ILE A 7 55.50 -35.14 -34.56
N PRO A 8 54.97 -35.58 -35.71
CA PRO A 8 55.45 -35.15 -37.01
C PRO A 8 55.19 -33.65 -37.18
N THR A 9 56.26 -32.87 -37.35
CA THR A 9 56.19 -31.43 -37.61
C THR A 9 55.67 -31.21 -39.03
N LYS A 10 54.43 -30.72 -39.14
CA LYS A 10 53.85 -30.35 -40.44
C LYS A 10 54.75 -29.32 -41.14
N ASN A 11 55.06 -29.55 -42.41
CA ASN A 11 55.85 -28.66 -43.26
C ASN A 11 55.24 -27.24 -43.29
N ARG A 12 55.85 -26.29 -42.55
CA ARG A 12 55.43 -24.88 -42.47
C ARG A 12 55.46 -24.14 -43.80
N LYS A 13 56.06 -24.71 -44.85
CA LYS A 13 56.15 -24.12 -46.20
C LYS A 13 54.85 -24.19 -47.03
N LYS A 14 53.78 -24.80 -46.51
CA LYS A 14 52.45 -24.89 -47.19
C LYS A 14 51.35 -24.01 -46.58
N LEU A 15 51.70 -23.08 -45.68
CA LEU A 15 50.74 -22.03 -45.32
C LEU A 15 50.62 -21.10 -46.53
N LYS A 16 49.46 -21.12 -47.19
CA LYS A 16 49.12 -20.15 -48.24
C LYS A 16 49.48 -18.76 -47.71
N SER A 17 50.29 -18.00 -48.43
CA SER A 17 50.56 -16.60 -48.11
C SER A 17 49.22 -15.93 -47.84
N VAL A 18 49.09 -15.29 -46.68
CA VAL A 18 47.88 -14.53 -46.36
C VAL A 18 47.75 -13.48 -47.45
N ASP A 19 46.68 -13.59 -48.24
CA ASP A 19 46.38 -12.65 -49.32
C ASP A 19 46.45 -11.22 -48.78
N PRO A 20 47.41 -10.39 -49.24
CA PRO A 20 47.61 -9.04 -48.73
C PRO A 20 46.41 -8.13 -49.00
N PHE A 21 45.48 -8.55 -49.87
CA PHE A 21 44.25 -7.82 -50.20
C PHE A 21 43.00 -8.39 -49.53
N ASN A 22 43.14 -9.26 -48.53
CA ASN A 22 41.98 -9.71 -47.76
C ASN A 22 41.39 -8.55 -46.93
N LYS A 23 40.42 -7.83 -47.52
CA LYS A 23 39.70 -6.70 -46.90
C LYS A 23 38.97 -7.07 -45.59
N LYS A 24 38.84 -8.37 -45.27
CA LYS A 24 38.26 -8.87 -44.00
C LYS A 24 39.29 -9.07 -42.88
N ALA A 25 40.59 -9.05 -43.20
CA ALA A 25 41.68 -9.13 -42.22
C ALA A 25 41.69 -8.00 -41.16
N PRO A 26 41.45 -6.72 -41.50
CA PRO A 26 41.39 -5.66 -40.48
C PRO A 26 40.21 -5.85 -39.52
N ALA A 27 39.06 -6.32 -39.99
CA ALA A 27 37.89 -6.57 -39.14
C ALA A 27 38.12 -7.73 -38.15
N LEU A 28 38.83 -8.79 -38.59
CA LEU A 28 39.23 -9.89 -37.71
C LEU A 28 40.27 -9.44 -36.68
N LYS A 29 41.26 -8.64 -37.08
CA LYS A 29 42.24 -8.05 -36.15
C LYS A 29 41.55 -7.17 -35.11
N HIS A 30 40.58 -6.34 -35.50
CA HIS A 30 39.82 -5.50 -34.59
C HIS A 30 38.99 -6.31 -33.58
N LYS A 31 38.35 -7.41 -34.03
CA LYS A 31 37.61 -8.33 -33.14
C LYS A 31 38.53 -9.08 -32.16
N VAL A 32 39.70 -9.51 -32.60
CA VAL A 32 40.67 -10.16 -31.71
C VAL A 32 41.24 -9.16 -30.72
N PHE A 33 41.53 -7.94 -31.15
CA PHE A 33 42.04 -6.86 -30.30
C PHE A 33 40.99 -6.40 -29.28
N SER A 34 39.71 -6.28 -29.68
CA SER A 34 38.63 -5.96 -28.73
C SER A 34 38.38 -7.10 -27.74
N PHE A 35 38.53 -8.35 -28.15
CA PHE A 35 38.42 -9.51 -27.27
C PHE A 35 39.62 -9.69 -26.32
N GLN A 36 40.80 -9.21 -26.71
CA GLN A 36 41.97 -9.12 -25.83
C GLN A 36 41.84 -7.97 -24.85
N LYS A 37 41.40 -6.79 -25.31
CA LYS A 37 41.08 -5.65 -24.43
C LYS A 37 40.00 -5.97 -23.41
N SER A 38 38.93 -6.68 -23.79
CA SER A 38 37.90 -7.10 -22.83
C SER A 38 38.36 -8.18 -21.84
N LYS A 39 39.43 -8.93 -22.16
CA LYS A 39 40.09 -9.83 -21.20
C LYS A 39 41.03 -9.08 -20.26
N GLU A 40 41.66 -8.01 -20.72
CA GLU A 40 42.53 -7.14 -19.92
C GLU A 40 41.75 -6.19 -19.01
N GLU A 41 40.59 -5.69 -19.45
CA GLU A 41 39.65 -4.91 -18.61
C GLU A 41 39.02 -5.77 -17.51
N VAL A 42 38.95 -7.09 -17.69
CA VAL A 42 38.54 -8.06 -16.68
C VAL A 42 39.77 -8.61 -15.97
N LEU A 43 40.63 -7.71 -15.48
CA LEU A 43 41.70 -8.04 -14.53
C LEU A 43 41.05 -8.31 -13.17
N VAL A 44 40.30 -9.42 -13.07
CA VAL A 44 39.67 -9.84 -11.83
C VAL A 44 40.78 -10.10 -10.83
N ASP A 45 40.76 -9.34 -9.73
CA ASP A 45 41.69 -9.50 -8.63
C ASP A 45 41.79 -10.98 -8.24
N LYS A 46 43.00 -11.53 -8.26
CA LYS A 46 43.26 -12.94 -7.89
C LYS A 46 42.68 -13.27 -6.50
N LYS A 47 42.56 -12.26 -5.63
CA LYS A 47 41.92 -12.34 -4.31
C LYS A 47 40.41 -12.60 -4.43
N GLU A 48 39.69 -11.91 -5.31
CA GLU A 48 38.25 -12.15 -5.51
C GLU A 48 37.98 -13.53 -6.10
N VAL A 49 38.78 -13.99 -7.06
CA VAL A 49 38.62 -15.33 -7.64
C VAL A 49 38.77 -16.41 -6.58
N LYS A 50 39.74 -16.26 -5.66
CA LYS A 50 39.91 -17.17 -4.52
C LYS A 50 38.70 -17.15 -3.60
N LYS A 51 38.18 -15.97 -3.23
CA LYS A 51 36.97 -15.83 -2.40
C LYS A 51 35.75 -16.52 -3.04
N ARG A 52 35.52 -16.31 -4.34
CA ARG A 52 34.42 -16.96 -5.08
C ARG A 52 34.55 -18.49 -5.10
N LYS A 53 35.77 -19.03 -5.21
CA LYS A 53 36.01 -20.48 -5.14
C LYS A 53 35.77 -21.04 -3.74
N GLN A 54 36.23 -20.34 -2.69
CA GLN A 54 36.00 -20.72 -1.31
C GLN A 54 34.50 -20.76 -0.98
N HIS A 55 33.74 -19.74 -1.40
CA HIS A 55 32.28 -19.72 -1.24
C HIS A 55 31.62 -20.92 -1.90
N LYS A 56 31.96 -21.23 -3.16
CA LYS A 56 31.43 -22.41 -3.85
C LYS A 56 31.73 -23.71 -3.13
N ASN A 57 32.95 -23.87 -2.61
CA ASN A 57 33.33 -25.07 -1.86
C ASN A 57 32.58 -25.17 -0.52
N LYS A 58 32.34 -24.03 0.15
CA LYS A 58 31.53 -23.98 1.37
C LYS A 58 30.08 -24.42 1.09
N VAL A 59 29.46 -23.87 0.05
CA VAL A 59 28.10 -24.25 -0.36
C VAL A 59 28.03 -25.74 -0.74
N LEU A 60 29.05 -26.28 -1.41
CA LEU A 60 29.11 -27.71 -1.71
C LEU A 60 29.13 -28.57 -0.43
N ALA A 61 29.98 -28.22 0.53
CA ALA A 61 30.10 -28.96 1.78
C ALA A 61 28.82 -28.89 2.63
N GLU A 62 28.18 -27.72 2.71
CA GLU A 62 26.90 -27.55 3.42
C GLU A 62 25.76 -28.30 2.72
N ALA A 63 25.69 -28.22 1.40
CA ALA A 63 24.68 -28.95 0.63
C ALA A 63 24.81 -30.47 0.80
N GLU A 64 26.04 -30.98 0.86
CA GLU A 64 26.30 -32.41 1.11
C GLU A 64 25.87 -32.84 2.52
N LYS A 65 26.10 -32.00 3.54
CA LYS A 65 25.58 -32.23 4.90
C LYS A 65 24.05 -32.28 4.96
N ILE A 66 23.39 -31.45 4.16
CA ILE A 66 21.92 -31.40 4.05
C ILE A 66 21.40 -32.55 3.14
N GLY A 67 22.29 -33.29 2.47
CA GLY A 67 21.93 -34.39 1.58
C GLY A 67 21.55 -33.96 0.16
N ILE A 68 21.71 -32.68 -0.20
CA ILE A 68 21.43 -32.18 -1.55
C ILE A 68 22.60 -32.55 -2.45
N ARG A 69 22.40 -33.52 -3.34
CA ARG A 69 23.42 -33.97 -4.28
C ARG A 69 23.38 -33.20 -5.59
N LYS A 70 24.55 -33.06 -6.20
CA LYS A 70 24.72 -32.46 -7.52
C LYS A 70 24.16 -33.39 -8.61
N GLY A 71 23.42 -32.82 -9.57
CA GLY A 71 22.90 -33.58 -10.72
C GLY A 71 24.00 -34.05 -11.67
N ARG A 72 23.77 -35.17 -12.38
CA ARG A 72 24.75 -35.80 -13.28
C ARG A 72 25.30 -34.86 -14.36
N PHE A 73 24.43 -34.01 -14.94
CA PHE A 73 24.77 -33.09 -16.02
C PHE A 73 24.91 -31.62 -15.56
N GLU A 74 24.85 -31.38 -14.26
CA GLU A 74 24.88 -30.03 -13.74
C GLU A 74 26.32 -29.52 -13.58
N THR A 75 26.56 -28.23 -13.83
CA THR A 75 27.86 -27.61 -13.50
C THR A 75 27.86 -27.14 -12.05
N VAL A 76 29.04 -27.08 -11.42
CA VAL A 76 29.17 -26.66 -10.01
C VAL A 76 28.54 -25.28 -9.76
N SER A 77 28.69 -24.35 -10.71
CA SER A 77 28.08 -23.02 -10.60
C SER A 77 26.54 -23.05 -10.61
N HIS A 78 25.94 -23.92 -11.42
CA HIS A 78 24.47 -24.06 -11.47
C HIS A 78 23.94 -24.74 -10.21
N PHE A 79 24.68 -25.74 -9.69
CA PHE A 79 24.37 -26.40 -8.44
C PHE A 79 24.35 -25.41 -7.26
N VAL A 80 25.43 -24.64 -7.11
CA VAL A 80 25.54 -23.62 -6.04
C VAL A 80 24.39 -22.61 -6.15
N ARG A 81 24.10 -22.13 -7.37
CA ARG A 81 22.99 -21.20 -7.60
C ARG A 81 21.62 -21.79 -7.25
N ARG A 82 21.41 -23.09 -7.48
CA ARG A 82 20.18 -23.78 -7.08
C ARG A 82 20.07 -23.85 -5.56
N VAL A 83 21.13 -24.27 -4.88
CA VAL A 83 21.16 -24.34 -3.41
C VAL A 83 20.88 -22.96 -2.82
N GLU A 84 21.54 -21.91 -3.32
CA GLU A 84 21.32 -20.53 -2.87
C GLU A 84 19.86 -20.07 -3.06
N ARG A 85 19.22 -20.44 -4.17
CA ARG A 85 17.79 -20.14 -4.39
C ARG A 85 16.89 -20.89 -3.42
N MET A 86 17.18 -22.16 -3.16
CA MET A 86 16.43 -22.95 -2.19
C MET A 86 16.55 -22.37 -0.79
N THR A 87 17.77 -22.02 -0.36
CA THR A 87 17.99 -21.41 0.95
C THR A 87 17.31 -20.05 1.06
N TYR A 88 17.34 -19.24 0.00
CA TYR A 88 16.66 -17.95 0.00
C TYR A 88 15.14 -18.10 0.08
N ALA A 89 14.57 -19.07 -0.65
CA ALA A 89 13.14 -19.38 -0.56
C ALA A 89 12.76 -19.83 0.86
N ALA A 90 13.52 -20.74 1.46
CA ALA A 90 13.27 -21.21 2.82
C ALA A 90 13.38 -20.09 3.86
N ILE A 91 14.37 -19.20 3.74
CA ILE A 91 14.51 -18.02 4.61
C ILE A 91 13.30 -17.10 4.45
N ASN A 92 12.89 -16.79 3.22
CA ASN A 92 11.73 -15.96 2.96
C ASN A 92 10.43 -16.57 3.50
N GLU A 93 10.22 -17.87 3.34
CA GLU A 93 9.06 -18.58 3.89
C GLU A 93 9.04 -18.49 5.42
N HIS A 94 10.18 -18.74 6.07
CA HIS A 94 10.31 -18.58 7.51
C HIS A 94 10.04 -17.14 7.96
N GLU A 95 10.60 -16.14 7.27
CA GLU A 95 10.30 -14.72 7.53
C GLU A 95 8.82 -14.39 7.38
N MET A 96 8.14 -14.97 6.39
CA MET A 96 6.70 -14.77 6.20
C MET A 96 5.89 -15.38 7.34
N LEU A 97 6.24 -16.59 7.79
CA LEU A 97 5.63 -17.21 8.96
C LEU A 97 5.86 -16.37 10.23
N VAL A 98 7.07 -15.80 10.39
CA VAL A 98 7.37 -14.91 11.53
C VAL A 98 6.50 -13.66 11.48
N LYS A 99 6.41 -13.01 10.30
CA LYS A 99 5.57 -11.82 10.11
C LYS A 99 4.09 -12.08 10.38
N GLN A 100 3.60 -13.27 10.03
CA GLN A 100 2.24 -13.70 10.32
C GLN A 100 2.05 -14.17 11.78
N GLY A 101 3.11 -14.23 12.57
CA GLY A 101 3.07 -14.72 13.96
C GLY A 101 2.74 -16.21 14.07
N LEU A 102 2.93 -16.97 12.98
CA LEU A 102 2.63 -18.40 12.89
C LEU A 102 3.80 -19.28 13.34
N VAL A 103 5.03 -18.74 13.39
CA VAL A 103 6.20 -19.51 13.83
C VAL A 103 6.01 -19.98 15.27
N GLY A 104 6.13 -21.29 15.47
CA GLY A 104 6.06 -21.93 16.77
C GLY A 104 4.64 -22.23 17.27
N ARG A 105 3.59 -21.85 16.54
CA ARG A 105 2.21 -22.25 16.87
C ARG A 105 1.92 -23.65 16.33
N SER A 106 1.26 -24.46 17.14
CA SER A 106 0.76 -25.75 16.66
C SER A 106 -0.47 -25.56 15.78
N GLU A 107 -0.72 -26.51 14.88
CA GLU A 107 -1.91 -26.49 14.01
C GLU A 107 -3.22 -26.44 14.84
N SER A 108 -3.22 -27.08 16.01
CA SER A 108 -4.35 -27.07 16.95
C SER A 108 -4.68 -25.69 17.52
N GLU A 109 -3.67 -24.87 17.81
CA GLU A 109 -3.88 -23.50 18.31
C GLU A 109 -4.48 -22.60 17.23
N LEU A 110 -3.98 -22.75 15.99
CA LEU A 110 -4.53 -22.02 14.85
C LEU A 110 -5.99 -22.39 14.59
N GLU A 111 -6.32 -23.68 14.66
CA GLU A 111 -7.70 -24.14 14.48
C GLU A 111 -8.64 -23.62 15.57
N ALA A 112 -8.16 -23.53 16.82
CA ALA A 112 -8.92 -22.93 17.91
C ALA A 112 -9.18 -21.44 17.68
N ASP A 113 -8.18 -20.68 17.23
CA ASP A 113 -8.32 -19.26 16.86
C ASP A 113 -9.36 -19.08 15.73
N PHE A 114 -9.33 -19.94 14.70
CA PHE A 114 -10.31 -19.92 13.62
C PHE A 114 -11.73 -20.20 14.12
N LYS A 115 -11.92 -21.20 14.99
CA LYS A 115 -13.24 -21.49 15.60
C LYS A 115 -13.77 -20.30 16.40
N LEU A 116 -12.93 -19.63 17.17
CA LEU A 116 -13.32 -18.43 17.91
C LEU A 116 -13.71 -17.27 16.98
N LEU A 117 -13.01 -17.10 15.86
CA LEU A 117 -13.37 -16.09 14.85
C LEU A 117 -14.71 -16.40 14.19
N GLU A 118 -14.96 -17.66 13.81
CA GLU A 118 -16.25 -18.09 13.25
C GLU A 118 -17.40 -17.90 14.23
N GLU A 119 -17.22 -18.27 15.50
CA GLU A 119 -18.23 -18.05 16.54
C GLU A 119 -18.53 -16.57 16.74
N LYS A 120 -17.51 -15.71 16.78
CA LYS A 120 -17.69 -14.25 16.86
C LYS A 120 -18.46 -13.72 15.65
N GLU A 121 -18.15 -14.20 14.44
CA GLU A 121 -18.87 -13.79 13.23
C GLU A 121 -20.35 -14.24 13.27
N LYS A 122 -20.63 -15.46 13.73
CA LYS A 122 -22.00 -15.95 13.92
C LYS A 122 -22.78 -15.08 14.92
N ARG A 123 -22.19 -14.74 16.07
CA ARG A 123 -22.80 -13.84 17.07
C ARG A 123 -23.08 -12.45 16.48
N MET A 124 -22.14 -11.87 15.74
CA MET A 124 -22.34 -10.57 15.08
C MET A 124 -23.46 -10.61 14.02
N LYS A 125 -23.54 -11.68 13.23
CA LYS A 125 -24.62 -11.87 12.24
C LYS A 125 -25.98 -12.00 12.94
N GLU A 126 -26.04 -12.74 14.04
CA GLU A 126 -27.26 -12.93 14.82
C GLU A 126 -27.73 -11.63 15.50
N GLN A 127 -26.81 -10.88 16.11
CA GLN A 127 -27.10 -9.54 16.65
C GLN A 127 -27.66 -8.60 15.59
N LYS A 128 -27.05 -8.55 14.40
CA LYS A 128 -27.57 -7.76 13.28
C LYS A 128 -28.97 -8.19 12.86
N LYS A 129 -29.25 -9.50 12.80
CA LYS A 129 -30.60 -10.02 12.51
C LYS A 129 -31.61 -9.58 13.58
N ASN A 130 -31.25 -9.68 14.86
CA ASN A 130 -32.11 -9.30 15.97
C ASN A 130 -32.38 -7.80 16.00
N GLU A 131 -31.37 -6.96 15.73
CA GLU A 131 -31.56 -5.51 15.59
C GLU A 131 -32.53 -5.15 14.46
N ILE A 132 -32.40 -5.81 13.30
CA ILE A 132 -33.29 -5.58 12.17
C ILE A 132 -34.72 -5.99 12.55
N GLN A 133 -34.90 -7.15 13.18
CA GLN A 133 -36.21 -7.59 13.64
C GLN A 133 -36.83 -6.63 14.67
N ASN A 134 -36.04 -6.13 15.62
CA ASN A 134 -36.51 -5.16 16.61
C ASN A 134 -36.91 -3.83 15.97
N LYS A 135 -36.14 -3.35 14.98
CA LYS A 135 -36.48 -2.15 14.19
C LYS A 135 -37.78 -2.34 13.41
N ILE A 136 -38.00 -3.53 12.83
CA ILE A 136 -39.25 -3.87 12.13
C ILE A 136 -40.44 -3.90 13.11
N LYS A 137 -40.28 -4.53 14.28
CA LYS A 137 -41.33 -4.58 15.31
C LYS A 137 -41.70 -3.17 15.81
N ALA A 138 -40.71 -2.35 16.15
CA ALA A 138 -40.93 -0.97 16.59
C ALA A 138 -41.61 -0.11 15.51
N ALA A 139 -41.23 -0.29 14.23
CA ALA A 139 -41.89 0.41 13.12
C ALA A 139 -43.35 -0.04 12.91
N ARG A 140 -43.66 -1.33 13.10
CA ARG A 140 -45.04 -1.84 13.04
C ARG A 140 -45.89 -1.27 14.17
N GLU A 141 -45.38 -1.28 15.40
CA GLU A 141 -46.10 -0.75 16.56
C GLU A 141 -46.36 0.76 16.42
N LYS A 142 -45.38 1.53 15.93
CA LYS A 142 -45.57 2.96 15.65
C LYS A 142 -46.67 3.21 14.62
N ARG A 143 -46.73 2.42 13.55
CA ARG A 143 -47.80 2.52 12.53
C ARG A 143 -49.17 2.19 13.12
N GLU A 144 -49.25 1.21 14.01
CA GLU A 144 -50.50 0.83 14.67
C GLU A 144 -50.99 1.92 15.63
N ARG A 145 -50.10 2.51 16.45
CA ARG A 145 -50.45 3.65 17.32
C ARG A 145 -50.91 4.86 16.50
N GLU A 146 -50.23 5.17 15.40
CA GLU A 146 -50.66 6.25 14.50
C GLU A 146 -52.01 5.98 13.84
N ALA A 147 -52.32 4.72 13.48
CA ALA A 147 -53.61 4.33 12.94
C ALA A 147 -54.73 4.50 13.98
N LYS A 148 -54.52 4.03 15.22
CA LYS A 148 -55.45 4.21 16.34
C LYS A 148 -55.72 5.70 16.63
N LEU A 149 -54.67 6.53 16.66
CA LEU A 149 -54.81 7.98 16.83
C LEU A 149 -55.59 8.64 15.68
N LYS A 150 -55.38 8.21 14.44
CA LYS A 150 -56.16 8.70 13.29
C LYS A 150 -57.63 8.32 13.37
N GLU A 151 -57.96 7.10 13.81
CA GLU A 151 -59.34 6.69 14.04
C GLU A 151 -60.01 7.52 15.13
N VAL A 152 -59.33 7.74 16.26
CA VAL A 152 -59.85 8.60 17.35
C VAL A 152 -60.07 10.03 16.86
N CYS A 153 -59.10 10.61 16.15
CA CYS A 153 -59.25 11.94 15.55
C CYS A 153 -60.38 12.01 14.51
N LYS A 154 -60.63 10.93 13.75
CA LYS A 154 -61.75 10.88 12.80
C LYS A 154 -63.10 10.84 13.52
N LYS A 155 -63.23 10.00 14.54
CA LYS A 155 -64.43 9.93 15.40
C LYS A 155 -64.73 11.28 16.07
N LEU A 156 -63.72 11.98 16.58
CA LEU A 156 -63.89 13.32 17.17
C LEU A 156 -64.35 14.35 16.12
N LYS A 157 -63.81 14.32 14.91
CA LYS A 157 -64.25 15.22 13.82
C LYS A 157 -65.69 14.96 13.40
N ASP A 158 -66.11 13.70 13.34
CA ASP A 158 -67.49 13.34 13.00
C ASP A 158 -68.49 13.77 14.09
N VAL A 159 -68.06 13.81 15.36
CA VAL A 159 -68.87 14.36 16.47
C VAL A 159 -68.95 15.88 16.39
N ILE A 160 -67.85 16.57 16.06
CA ILE A 160 -67.82 18.03 15.91
C ILE A 160 -68.68 18.46 14.71
N SER A 161 -68.60 17.78 13.56
CA SER A 161 -69.39 18.12 12.38
C SER A 161 -70.89 17.90 12.55
N LYS A 162 -71.31 16.96 13.41
CA LYS A 162 -72.72 16.78 13.80
C LYS A 162 -73.21 17.83 14.81
N LYS A 163 -72.31 18.52 15.50
CA LYS A 163 -72.63 19.59 16.46
C LYS A 163 -72.60 20.99 15.83
N SER A 164 -71.96 21.17 14.68
CA SER A 164 -71.81 22.46 14.01
C SER A 164 -72.77 22.71 12.83
N THR A 165 -73.89 21.99 12.75
CA THR A 165 -75.04 22.34 11.88
C THR A 165 -76.05 23.25 12.59
N SER A 166 -75.57 24.17 13.42
CA SER A 166 -76.36 25.29 13.93
C SER A 166 -75.46 26.51 14.10
N GLY A 167 -75.41 27.33 13.05
CA GLY A 167 -75.08 28.76 13.13
C GLY A 167 -73.60 29.15 13.21
N ILE A 168 -73.16 29.86 12.17
CA ILE A 168 -72.45 31.16 12.19
C ILE A 168 -71.40 31.20 11.08
N LEU A 169 -71.69 32.05 10.08
CA LEU A 169 -70.76 32.65 9.13
C LEU A 169 -69.88 33.65 9.88
N LEU A 170 -68.58 33.69 9.59
CA LEU A 170 -67.76 34.91 9.59
C LEU A 170 -66.36 34.63 9.00
N ASP A 171 -65.94 35.57 8.16
CA ASP A 171 -64.73 35.59 7.33
C ASP A 171 -63.42 35.88 8.09
N ASP A 172 -62.34 35.42 7.45
CA ASP A 172 -60.93 35.86 7.43
C ASP A 172 -60.21 36.30 8.72
N ASP A 173 -59.13 35.58 9.10
CA ASP A 173 -57.77 36.04 8.75
C ASP A 173 -56.62 35.05 9.09
N THR A 174 -55.61 35.07 8.22
CA THR A 174 -54.19 34.65 8.41
C THR A 174 -53.84 33.24 8.93
N VAL A 175 -53.77 32.25 8.02
CA VAL A 175 -52.84 31.12 8.20
C VAL A 175 -52.05 30.88 6.92
N VAL A 176 -50.75 31.15 6.98
CA VAL A 176 -49.75 30.76 5.98
C VAL A 176 -49.75 29.23 5.85
N LYS A 177 -50.66 28.72 5.03
CA LYS A 177 -50.70 27.33 4.58
C LYS A 177 -49.52 27.14 3.64
N LYS A 178 -48.38 26.68 4.18
CA LYS A 178 -47.35 26.01 3.38
C LYS A 178 -48.03 24.86 2.64
N LYS A 179 -48.42 25.09 1.39
CA LYS A 179 -48.93 24.07 0.47
C LYS A 179 -47.83 23.01 0.36
N LYS A 180 -47.97 21.92 1.12
CA LYS A 180 -47.25 20.68 0.84
C LYS A 180 -47.68 20.26 -0.55
N LYS A 181 -46.90 20.64 -1.57
CA LYS A 181 -47.02 20.08 -2.92
C LYS A 181 -46.98 18.56 -2.72
N LYS A 182 -48.10 17.90 -2.96
CA LYS A 182 -48.15 16.44 -3.05
C LYS A 182 -47.32 16.10 -4.27
N LEU A 183 -46.03 15.80 -4.07
CA LEU A 183 -45.16 15.26 -5.09
C LEU A 183 -45.88 14.04 -5.69
N GLY A 184 -46.07 14.09 -7.01
CA GLY A 184 -46.72 13.02 -7.76
C GLY A 184 -45.97 11.70 -7.56
N GLY A 185 -46.63 10.57 -7.85
CA GLY A 185 -45.99 9.25 -7.74
C GLY A 185 -44.65 9.16 -8.47
N SER A 186 -44.52 9.87 -9.59
CA SER A 186 -43.28 10.00 -10.39
C SER A 186 -42.16 10.74 -9.64
N ASP A 187 -42.46 11.83 -8.94
CA ASP A 187 -41.47 12.60 -8.19
C ASP A 187 -40.95 11.84 -6.98
N LYS A 188 -41.82 11.08 -6.30
CA LYS A 188 -41.40 10.19 -5.21
C LYS A 188 -40.47 9.07 -5.69
N ILE A 189 -40.68 8.55 -6.90
CA ILE A 189 -39.78 7.58 -7.52
C ILE A 189 -38.44 8.24 -7.87
N ARG A 190 -38.48 9.47 -8.40
CA ARG A 190 -37.28 10.24 -8.75
C ARG A 190 -36.44 10.59 -7.52
N GLU A 191 -37.06 10.96 -6.41
CA GLU A 191 -36.36 11.20 -5.14
C GLU A 191 -35.79 9.92 -4.54
N LYS A 192 -36.53 8.80 -4.55
CA LYS A 192 -35.99 7.50 -4.10
C LYS A 192 -34.77 7.07 -4.93
N LYS A 193 -34.81 7.27 -6.25
CA LYS A 193 -33.69 6.94 -7.14
C LYS A 193 -32.48 7.85 -6.88
N LYS A 194 -32.70 9.14 -6.56
CA LYS A 194 -31.63 10.06 -6.14
C LYS A 194 -31.01 9.66 -4.81
N LEU A 195 -31.81 9.32 -3.80
CA LEU A 195 -31.31 8.88 -2.49
C LEU A 195 -30.53 7.57 -2.59
N ALA A 196 -31.00 6.60 -3.39
CA ALA A 196 -30.27 5.35 -3.64
C ALA A 196 -28.93 5.61 -4.36
N ALA A 197 -28.90 6.51 -5.35
CA ALA A 197 -27.67 6.89 -6.03
C ALA A 197 -26.69 7.62 -5.10
N GLU A 198 -27.18 8.44 -4.17
CA GLU A 198 -26.35 9.13 -3.19
C GLU A 198 -25.78 8.16 -2.14
N GLN A 199 -26.57 7.17 -1.70
CA GLN A 199 -26.09 6.10 -0.82
C GLN A 199 -25.03 5.25 -1.51
N ALA A 200 -25.24 4.84 -2.77
CA ALA A 200 -24.24 4.11 -3.55
C ALA A 200 -22.95 4.91 -3.75
N ARG A 201 -23.04 6.24 -3.93
CA ARG A 201 -21.85 7.12 -3.97
C ARG A 201 -21.13 7.17 -2.63
N LYS A 202 -21.87 7.26 -1.51
CA LYS A 202 -21.27 7.25 -0.16
C LYS A 202 -20.59 5.91 0.13
N GLU A 203 -21.20 4.78 -0.24
CA GLU A 203 -20.59 3.45 -0.13
C GLU A 203 -19.36 3.29 -1.03
N ALA A 204 -19.40 3.78 -2.27
CA ALA A 204 -18.24 3.75 -3.17
C ALA A 204 -17.06 4.58 -2.63
N VAL A 205 -17.33 5.75 -2.04
CA VAL A 205 -16.29 6.58 -1.37
C VAL A 205 -15.75 5.87 -0.13
N LEU A 206 -16.60 5.15 0.61
CA LEU A 206 -16.17 4.38 1.78
C LEU A 206 -15.32 3.16 1.39
N ASN A 207 -15.67 2.47 0.30
CA ASN A 207 -14.89 1.36 -0.24
C ASN A 207 -13.54 1.84 -0.81
N GLN A 208 -13.50 2.99 -1.52
CA GLN A 208 -12.24 3.60 -1.92
C GLN A 208 -11.39 4.06 -0.74
N ARG A 209 -12.00 4.49 0.37
CA ARG A 209 -11.28 4.78 1.62
C ARG A 209 -10.79 3.51 2.31
N GLY A 210 -11.58 2.43 2.29
CA GLY A 210 -11.20 1.12 2.81
C GLY A 210 -10.03 0.49 2.05
N GLU A 211 -10.03 0.55 0.72
CA GLU A 211 -8.91 0.10 -0.12
C GLU A 211 -7.66 0.97 0.05
N ARG A 212 -7.81 2.27 0.32
CA ARG A 212 -6.69 3.15 0.71
C ARG A 212 -6.21 2.88 2.14
N PHE A 213 -7.07 2.44 3.05
CA PHE A 213 -6.66 2.05 4.41
C PHE A 213 -5.94 0.69 4.42
N CYS A 214 -6.33 -0.27 3.59
CA CYS A 214 -5.67 -1.58 3.48
C CYS A 214 -4.33 -1.52 2.71
N SER A 215 -4.06 -0.45 1.96
CA SER A 215 -2.76 -0.20 1.33
C SER A 215 -1.85 0.73 2.15
N VAL A 216 -2.37 1.28 3.27
CA VAL A 216 -1.55 1.86 4.35
C VAL A 216 -1.43 0.79 5.43
N ILE A 217 -0.69 -0.27 5.13
CA ILE A 217 0.15 -0.86 6.18
C ILE A 217 1.11 0.27 6.51
N GLU A 218 0.87 0.95 7.62
CA GLU A 218 1.77 1.98 8.14
C GLU A 218 3.17 1.37 8.16
N VAL A 219 4.02 1.85 7.25
CA VAL A 219 5.45 1.58 7.30
C VAL A 219 5.94 2.36 8.52
N ILE A 220 5.84 1.72 9.69
CA ILE A 220 6.42 2.22 10.93
C ILE A 220 7.91 2.35 10.68
N ALA A 221 8.41 3.58 10.64
CA ALA A 221 9.83 3.82 10.47
C ALA A 221 10.56 3.23 11.69
N PHE A 222 11.70 2.57 11.44
CA PHE A 222 12.49 1.92 12.48
C PHE A 222 12.85 2.95 13.57
N GLY A 223 12.24 2.83 14.76
CA GLY A 223 12.43 3.75 15.89
C GLY A 223 11.16 4.29 16.55
N GLU A 224 9.99 4.19 15.91
CA GLU A 224 8.71 4.55 16.53
C GLU A 224 8.18 3.38 17.36
N ARG A 225 7.99 3.60 18.68
CA ARG A 225 7.53 2.57 19.62
C ARG A 225 6.04 2.31 19.41
N TYR A 226 5.63 1.04 19.46
CA TYR A 226 4.25 0.56 19.30
C TYR A 226 3.26 1.12 20.34
N ASP A 227 3.78 1.74 21.41
CA ASP A 227 3.03 2.29 22.55
C ASP A 227 2.99 3.83 22.55
N ALA A 228 3.43 4.48 21.46
CA ALA A 228 3.36 5.93 21.35
C ALA A 228 1.91 6.37 21.05
N PRO A 229 1.37 7.37 21.77
CA PRO A 229 0.03 7.90 21.48
C PRO A 229 -0.06 8.43 20.04
N PRO A 230 -1.21 8.30 19.37
CA PRO A 230 -1.37 8.76 17.99
C PRO A 230 -1.08 10.25 17.83
N ASP A 231 -0.25 10.56 16.84
CA ASP A 231 0.13 11.94 16.51
C ASP A 231 -0.97 12.65 15.71
N PHE A 232 -1.82 13.40 16.42
CA PHE A 232 -2.83 14.25 15.78
C PHE A 232 -2.17 15.46 15.10
N LYS A 233 -2.39 15.62 13.79
CA LYS A 233 -1.95 16.79 13.00
C LYS A 233 -3.15 17.71 12.71
N GLY A 234 -2.87 19.01 12.48
CA GLY A 234 -3.90 20.00 12.14
C GLY A 234 -4.73 20.51 13.34
N ALA A 235 -5.97 20.94 13.08
CA ALA A 235 -6.85 21.55 14.10
C ALA A 235 -7.13 20.62 15.29
N MET A 236 -7.26 19.31 15.05
CA MET A 236 -7.50 18.30 16.08
C MET A 236 -6.34 18.14 17.07
N LYS A 237 -5.13 18.61 16.74
CA LYS A 237 -3.97 18.57 17.66
C LYS A 237 -4.20 19.37 18.94
N LYS A 238 -4.94 20.48 18.85
CA LYS A 238 -5.20 21.36 20.01
C LYS A 238 -6.21 20.76 20.99
N GLU A 239 -7.15 19.97 20.48
CA GLU A 239 -8.24 19.38 21.26
C GLU A 239 -7.88 17.98 21.78
N MET A 240 -7.21 17.16 20.97
CA MET A 240 -7.01 15.74 21.25
C MET A 240 -5.63 15.40 21.82
N ASN A 241 -4.64 16.30 21.73
CA ASN A 241 -3.35 16.07 22.35
C ASN A 241 -3.43 16.46 23.85
N PRO A 242 -3.27 15.52 24.79
CA PRO A 242 -3.50 15.76 26.21
C PRO A 242 -2.56 16.82 26.81
N LEU A 243 -1.38 17.04 26.23
CA LEU A 243 -0.44 18.10 26.64
C LEU A 243 -0.92 19.48 26.21
N MET A 244 -1.48 19.60 25.00
CA MET A 244 -1.97 20.88 24.46
C MET A 244 -3.36 21.23 25.01
N ALA A 245 -4.23 20.22 25.19
CA ALA A 245 -5.55 20.39 25.78
C ALA A 245 -5.46 20.89 27.24
N LYS A 246 -4.47 20.44 28.02
CA LYS A 246 -4.24 20.94 29.38
C LYS A 246 -3.56 22.32 29.43
N ALA A 247 -2.83 22.70 28.39
CA ALA A 247 -2.18 24.02 28.30
C ALA A 247 -3.12 25.15 27.85
N GLY A 248 -4.29 24.84 27.27
CA GLY A 248 -5.26 25.83 26.82
C GLY A 248 -6.09 26.51 27.91
N ALA A 249 -6.06 26.01 29.15
CA ALA A 249 -7.01 26.43 30.19
C ALA A 249 -6.46 27.40 31.26
N LYS A 250 -5.15 27.63 31.35
CA LYS A 250 -4.58 28.55 32.37
C LYS A 250 -3.40 29.31 31.79
N LYS A 251 -3.47 30.65 31.78
CA LYS A 251 -2.30 31.53 31.63
C LYS A 251 -1.33 31.19 32.77
N LEU A 252 -0.40 30.28 32.52
CA LEU A 252 0.67 29.97 33.46
C LEU A 252 1.50 31.23 33.67
N LEU A 253 1.78 31.57 34.93
CA LEU A 253 2.59 32.73 35.35
C LEU A 253 3.92 32.85 34.58
N LEU A 254 4.49 31.71 34.15
CA LEU A 254 5.69 31.66 33.32
C LEU A 254 5.57 32.44 31.99
N HIS A 255 4.41 32.44 31.34
CA HIS A 255 4.22 33.17 30.08
C HIS A 255 4.26 34.70 30.28
N SER A 256 3.87 35.19 31.47
CA SER A 256 3.96 36.62 31.82
C SER A 256 5.40 37.06 32.14
N LEU A 257 6.18 36.17 32.78
CA LEU A 257 7.60 36.39 33.07
C LEU A 257 8.49 36.30 31.82
N LEU A 258 8.17 35.42 30.87
CA LEU A 258 8.97 35.28 29.65
C LEU A 258 8.79 36.45 28.67
N HIS A 259 7.62 37.10 28.64
CA HIS A 259 7.38 38.25 27.76
C HIS A 259 8.13 39.51 28.19
N GLN A 260 8.51 39.62 29.47
CA GLN A 260 9.28 40.77 29.97
C GLN A 260 10.75 40.73 29.53
N ASN A 261 11.29 39.57 29.13
CA ASN A 261 12.69 39.40 28.77
C ASN A 261 12.94 39.18 27.27
N SER A 262 11.92 39.15 26.42
CA SER A 262 12.08 38.90 24.99
C SER A 262 12.17 40.19 24.17
N ASN A 263 13.10 41.08 24.53
CA ASN A 263 13.62 42.07 23.59
C ASN A 263 14.64 41.38 22.67
N GLY A 264 14.24 41.08 21.43
CA GLY A 264 15.13 41.33 20.30
C GLY A 264 16.02 40.22 19.72
N SER A 265 15.81 38.92 19.96
CA SER A 265 16.47 37.92 19.10
C SER A 265 15.59 36.72 18.75
N LYS A 266 15.13 36.69 17.49
CA LYS A 266 14.56 35.49 16.88
C LYS A 266 15.70 34.51 16.65
N THR A 267 15.75 33.44 17.44
CA THR A 267 16.61 32.29 17.13
C THR A 267 16.20 31.73 15.77
N LYS A 268 17.08 31.85 14.77
CA LYS A 268 16.96 31.12 13.50
C LYS A 268 17.16 29.64 13.82
N TYR A 269 16.08 28.87 13.74
CA TYR A 269 16.20 27.42 13.65
C TYR A 269 16.92 27.11 12.34
N LEU A 270 17.97 26.28 12.42
CA LEU A 270 18.59 25.70 11.24
C LEU A 270 17.49 24.96 10.47
N ASP A 271 17.19 25.41 9.25
CA ASP A 271 16.37 24.66 8.32
C ASP A 271 17.08 23.34 8.05
N ASP A 272 16.56 22.25 8.63
CA ASP A 272 17.01 20.90 8.32
C ASP A 272 16.74 20.64 6.83
N GLY A 273 17.75 20.91 6.01
CA GLY A 273 17.76 20.58 4.60
C GLY A 273 17.39 19.12 4.44
N LYS A 274 16.31 18.87 3.69
CA LYS A 274 15.89 17.53 3.30
C LYS A 274 17.13 16.78 2.78
N ARG A 275 17.60 15.78 3.52
CA ARG A 275 18.69 14.91 3.09
C ARG A 275 18.29 14.32 1.74
N GLU A 276 18.94 14.78 0.67
CA GLU A 276 18.76 14.23 -0.66
C GLU A 276 19.13 12.75 -0.61
N LYS A 277 18.21 11.87 -1.02
CA LYS A 277 18.48 10.44 -1.04
C LYS A 277 19.60 10.20 -2.06
N PRO A 278 20.65 9.43 -1.74
CA PRO A 278 21.70 9.12 -2.69
C PRO A 278 21.07 8.46 -3.93
N GLY A 279 21.17 9.12 -5.08
CA GLY A 279 20.58 8.71 -6.36
C GLY A 279 19.42 9.58 -6.88
N GLU A 280 18.93 10.57 -6.11
CA GLU A 280 17.89 11.50 -6.59
C GLU A 280 18.45 12.50 -7.62
N ILE A 281 19.71 12.92 -7.43
CA ILE A 281 20.45 13.77 -8.38
C ILE A 281 20.62 13.05 -9.73
N ASP A 282 21.00 11.76 -9.73
CA ASP A 282 21.16 10.98 -10.95
C ASP A 282 19.82 10.75 -11.67
N ARG A 283 18.73 10.53 -10.91
CA ARG A 283 17.38 10.46 -11.48
C ARG A 283 16.97 11.77 -12.14
N GLN A 284 17.23 12.91 -11.51
CA GLN A 284 16.94 14.22 -12.08
C GLN A 284 17.74 14.48 -13.35
N ARG A 285 19.05 14.16 -13.36
CA ARG A 285 19.88 14.25 -14.58
C ARG A 285 19.34 13.42 -15.73
N VAL A 286 18.91 12.19 -15.46
CA VAL A 286 18.31 11.30 -16.49
C VAL A 286 16.99 11.88 -17.02
N ILE A 287 16.16 12.44 -16.13
CA ILE A 287 14.89 13.07 -16.51
C ILE A 287 15.12 14.32 -17.37
N GLU A 288 16.10 15.15 -17.02
CA GLU A 288 16.45 16.36 -17.76
C GLU A 288 17.03 16.03 -19.15
N ALA A 289 17.95 15.07 -19.22
CA ALA A 289 18.50 14.59 -20.50
C ALA A 289 17.40 14.05 -21.43
N TYR A 290 16.42 13.30 -20.87
CA TYR A 290 15.29 12.81 -21.65
C TYR A 290 14.37 13.94 -22.14
N ARG A 291 14.12 14.96 -21.30
CA ARG A 291 13.32 16.14 -21.68
C ARG A 291 13.99 16.94 -22.79
N GLU A 292 15.31 17.13 -22.72
CA GLU A 292 16.07 17.81 -23.77
C GLU A 292 16.04 17.05 -25.09
N MET A 293 16.24 15.72 -25.05
CA MET A 293 16.15 14.87 -26.24
C MET A 293 14.76 14.95 -26.88
N LYS A 294 13.70 14.97 -26.07
CA LYS A 294 12.32 15.12 -26.56
C LYS A 294 12.07 16.51 -27.16
N ARG A 295 12.60 17.59 -26.55
CA ARG A 295 12.52 18.95 -27.10
C ARG A 295 13.26 19.05 -28.44
N LYS A 296 14.48 18.53 -28.53
CA LYS A 296 15.27 18.51 -29.78
C LYS A 296 14.57 17.73 -30.88
N ARG A 297 13.90 16.62 -30.55
CA ARG A 297 13.12 15.83 -31.53
C ARG A 297 11.89 16.57 -32.05
N ASN A 298 11.25 17.38 -31.22
CA ASN A 298 10.12 18.20 -31.64
C ASN A 298 10.55 19.42 -32.47
N VAL A 299 11.71 20.01 -32.18
CA VAL A 299 12.28 21.13 -32.94
C VAL A 299 12.86 20.69 -34.28
N ALA A 300 13.39 19.46 -34.38
CA ALA A 300 13.90 18.90 -35.63
C ALA A 300 12.79 18.33 -36.55
N ALA A 301 11.53 18.43 -36.15
CA ALA A 301 10.36 17.97 -36.90
C ALA A 301 9.52 19.13 -37.48
N GLU A 302 9.93 20.38 -37.22
CA GLU A 302 9.55 21.59 -37.98
C GLU A 302 10.62 21.88 -39.03
#